data_AF-A0A327KFC5-F1
#
_entry.id   AF-A0A327KFC5-F1
#
_cell.length_a   1.000
_cell.length_b   1.000
_cell.length_c   1.000
_cell.angle_alpha   90.00
_cell.angle_beta   90.00
_cell.angle_gamma   90.00
#
_symmetry.space_group_name_H-M   'P 1'
#
loop_
_entity.id
_entity.type
_entity.pdbx_description
1 polymer ?
#
loop_
_entity_poly.entity_id
_entity_poly.type
_entity_poly.pdbx_seq_one_letter_code
_entity_poly.pdbx_strand_id
1 'polypeptide(L)'
;INDLPHAMRFGRSPRDFVTLFDDLLTNVLSAEDESVVIDVTAHCHVFGRPSGAWAYEAIVKSVMGRDDVYVATRAEIADYVLKTAG
;
A
#
# COMPACT_ATOMS: atom_id res chain seq x y z
N ILE A 1 1.12 -2.16 4.85
CA ILE A 1 1.34 -3.62 4.65
C ILE A 1 2.77 -3.92 4.23
N ASN A 2 3.30 -5.09 4.59
CA ASN A 2 4.71 -5.47 4.35
C ASN A 2 4.80 -6.93 3.90
N ASP A 3 5.44 -7.17 2.76
CA ASP A 3 5.56 -8.49 2.13
C ASP A 3 6.46 -9.48 2.90
N LEU A 4 7.45 -9.00 3.67
CA LEU A 4 8.41 -9.86 4.37
C LEU A 4 7.72 -10.76 5.42
N PRO A 5 7.02 -10.23 6.45
CA PRO A 5 6.30 -11.10 7.37
C PRO A 5 5.15 -11.83 6.67
N HIS A 6 4.52 -11.22 5.66
CA HIS A 6 3.43 -11.83 4.92
C HIS A 6 3.83 -13.16 4.26
N ALA A 7 4.92 -13.15 3.48
CA ALA A 7 5.37 -14.32 2.74
C ALA A 7 6.32 -15.21 3.56
N MET A 8 7.35 -14.65 4.20
CA MET A 8 8.40 -15.45 4.84
C MET A 8 7.99 -16.01 6.19
N ARG A 9 7.21 -15.27 6.99
CA ARG A 9 6.78 -15.71 8.32
C ARG A 9 5.48 -16.50 8.27
N PHE A 10 4.50 -16.07 7.47
CA PHE A 10 3.18 -16.68 7.44
C PHE A 10 2.90 -17.56 6.22
N GLY A 11 3.83 -17.64 5.26
CA GLY A 11 3.68 -18.49 4.07
C GLY A 11 2.49 -18.10 3.18
N ARG A 12 2.03 -16.85 3.26
CA ARG A 12 0.84 -16.39 2.53
C ARG A 12 1.15 -16.16 1.06
N SER A 13 0.14 -16.36 0.22
CA SER A 13 0.27 -16.19 -1.21
C SER A 13 0.37 -14.70 -1.59
N PRO A 14 0.92 -14.37 -2.77
CA PRO A 14 0.87 -13.01 -3.30
C PRO A 14 -0.56 -12.48 -3.50
N ARG A 15 -1.54 -13.36 -3.76
CA ARG A 15 -2.96 -12.98 -3.85
C ARG A 15 -3.48 -12.47 -2.51
N ASP A 16 -3.11 -13.11 -1.42
CA ASP A 16 -3.51 -12.68 -0.07
C ASP A 16 -2.97 -11.28 0.26
N PHE A 17 -1.86 -10.86 -0.38
CA PHE A 17 -1.32 -9.50 -0.20
C PHE A 17 -2.23 -8.45 -0.86
N VAL A 18 -2.75 -8.76 -2.05
CA VAL A 18 -3.72 -7.91 -2.76
C VAL A 18 -5.02 -7.81 -1.97
N THR A 19 -5.55 -8.94 -1.49
CA THR A 19 -6.76 -8.97 -0.66
C THR A 19 -6.57 -8.17 0.63
N LEU A 20 -5.44 -8.36 1.33
CA LEU A 20 -5.14 -7.60 2.55
C LEU A 20 -5.08 -6.08 2.31
N PHE A 21 -4.55 -5.66 1.15
CA PHE A 21 -4.53 -4.25 0.78
C PHE A 21 -5.94 -3.70 0.55
N ASP A 22 -6.76 -4.43 -0.21
CA ASP A 22 -8.12 -4.05 -0.57
C ASP A 22 -9.02 -3.93 0.68
N ASP A 23 -8.92 -4.91 1.58
CA ASP A 23 -9.60 -4.88 2.87
C ASP A 23 -9.19 -3.65 3.70
N LEU A 24 -7.88 -3.40 3.81
CA LEU A 24 -7.38 -2.24 4.54
C LEU A 24 -7.89 -0.92 3.95
N LEU A 25 -7.77 -0.75 2.63
CA LEU A 25 -8.16 0.48 1.94
C LEU A 25 -9.67 0.72 2.09
N THR A 26 -10.49 -0.32 1.90
CA THR A 26 -11.94 -0.24 2.05
C THR A 26 -12.34 0.19 3.46
N ASN A 27 -11.74 -0.41 4.49
CA ASN A 27 -12.05 -0.05 5.87
C ASN A 27 -11.60 1.38 6.21
N VAL A 28 -10.41 1.78 5.74
CA VAL A 28 -9.90 3.14 5.94
C VAL A 28 -10.80 4.19 5.30
N LEU A 29 -11.20 3.99 4.04
CA LEU A 29 -12.05 4.93 3.33
C LEU A 29 -13.48 5.02 3.91
N SER A 30 -13.91 4.00 4.66
CA SER A 30 -15.21 4.02 5.35
C SER A 30 -15.21 4.82 6.66
N ALA A 31 -14.05 5.21 7.18
CA ALA A 31 -13.95 6.04 8.38
C ALA A 31 -14.00 7.53 7.98
N GLU A 32 -15.03 8.26 8.40
CA GLU A 32 -15.41 9.56 7.80
C GLU A 32 -14.50 10.76 8.17
N ASP A 33 -13.55 10.63 9.09
CA ASP A 33 -13.03 11.83 9.78
C ASP A 33 -11.55 12.18 9.53
N GLU A 34 -10.70 11.29 9.00
CA GLU A 34 -9.26 11.55 8.89
C GLU A 34 -8.57 10.94 7.67
N SER A 35 -7.55 11.62 7.15
CA SER A 35 -6.64 11.06 6.16
C SER A 35 -5.55 10.22 6.84
N VAL A 36 -5.30 9.01 6.33
CA VAL A 36 -4.23 8.14 6.83
C VAL A 36 -3.23 7.81 5.72
N VAL A 37 -1.98 7.58 6.12
CA VAL A 37 -0.92 7.13 5.21
C VAL A 37 -0.82 5.61 5.27
N ILE A 38 -0.95 4.94 4.13
CA ILE A 38 -0.76 3.50 4.00
C ILE A 38 0.53 3.22 3.24
N ASP A 39 1.48 2.58 3.91
CA ASP A 39 2.70 2.11 3.26
C ASP A 39 2.52 0.71 2.69
N VAL A 40 2.85 0.54 1.41
CA VAL A 40 2.94 -0.77 0.76
C VAL A 40 4.41 -1.08 0.52
N THR A 41 4.99 -1.99 1.30
CA THR A 41 6.41 -2.32 1.23
C THR A 41 6.62 -3.67 0.54
N ALA A 42 7.51 -3.68 -0.45
CA ALA A 42 8.00 -4.87 -1.14
C ALA A 42 9.53 -4.95 -1.08
N HIS A 43 10.06 -6.12 -0.73
CA HIS A 43 11.50 -6.38 -0.71
C HIS A 43 11.90 -7.15 -1.97
N CYS A 44 13.00 -6.73 -2.62
CA CYS A 44 13.45 -7.34 -3.87
C CYS A 44 13.65 -8.87 -3.77
N HIS A 45 14.16 -9.37 -2.64
CA HIS A 45 14.39 -10.81 -2.48
C HIS A 45 13.12 -11.62 -2.14
N VAL A 46 12.05 -10.95 -1.72
CA VAL A 46 10.77 -11.57 -1.35
C VAL A 46 9.80 -11.45 -2.53
N PHE A 47 9.40 -10.23 -2.89
CA PHE A 47 8.45 -9.96 -3.98
C PHE A 47 9.09 -9.60 -5.33
N GLY A 48 10.42 -9.64 -5.48
CA GLY A 48 11.05 -9.46 -6.79
C GLY A 48 10.88 -10.66 -7.75
N ARG A 49 10.26 -11.76 -7.31
CA ARG A 49 9.86 -12.88 -8.18
C ARG A 49 8.56 -12.52 -8.93
N PRO A 50 8.30 -13.07 -10.13
CA PRO A 50 7.16 -12.65 -10.97
C PRO A 50 5.80 -12.62 -10.27
N SER A 51 5.51 -13.58 -9.39
CA SER A 51 4.24 -13.63 -8.67
C SER A 51 4.09 -12.53 -7.61
N GLY A 52 5.17 -12.18 -6.91
CA GLY A 52 5.20 -11.05 -5.96
C GLY A 52 5.16 -9.70 -6.68
N ALA A 53 5.90 -9.58 -7.79
CA ALA A 53 5.93 -8.37 -8.61
C ALA A 53 4.54 -8.08 -9.20
N TRP A 54 3.84 -9.11 -9.67
CA TRP A 54 2.44 -9.01 -10.09
C TRP A 54 1.54 -8.49 -8.97
N ALA A 55 1.66 -9.01 -7.75
CA ALA A 55 0.81 -8.59 -6.64
C ALA A 55 1.03 -7.11 -6.28
N TYR A 56 2.29 -6.65 -6.27
CA TYR A 56 2.60 -5.25 -6.05
C TYR A 56 2.07 -4.35 -7.18
N GLU A 57 2.24 -4.75 -8.44
CA GLU A 57 1.69 -4.03 -9.59
C GLU A 57 0.15 -3.98 -9.56
N ALA A 58 -0.51 -5.06 -9.15
CA ALA A 58 -1.97 -5.12 -9.03
C ALA A 58 -2.50 -4.11 -8.01
N ILE A 59 -1.82 -3.95 -6.87
CA ILE A 59 -2.15 -2.92 -5.86
C ILE A 59 -1.96 -1.52 -6.43
N VAL A 60 -0.86 -1.25 -7.13
CA VAL A 60 -0.65 0.06 -7.76
C VAL A 60 -1.78 0.35 -8.76
N LYS A 61 -2.09 -0.60 -9.64
CA LYS A 61 -3.16 -0.44 -10.64
C LYS A 61 -4.55 -0.24 -10.02
N SER A 62 -4.83 -0.77 -8.83
CA SER A 62 -6.14 -0.61 -8.20
C SER A 62 -6.36 0.79 -7.60
N VAL A 63 -5.30 1.55 -7.35
CA VAL A 63 -5.38 2.91 -6.78
C VAL A 63 -5.03 4.03 -7.74
N MET A 64 -4.26 3.75 -8.79
CA MET A 64 -3.86 4.76 -9.76
C MET A 64 -5.09 5.38 -10.44
N GLY A 65 -5.18 6.71 -10.37
CA GLY A 65 -6.25 7.48 -11.01
C GLY A 65 -7.56 7.55 -10.23
N ARG A 66 -7.60 7.06 -8.98
CA ARG A 66 -8.73 7.31 -8.08
C ARG A 66 -8.67 8.74 -7.53
N ASP A 67 -9.83 9.39 -7.41
CA ASP A 67 -9.93 10.75 -6.87
C ASP A 67 -9.87 10.78 -5.32
N ASP A 68 -10.09 9.65 -4.67
CA ASP A 68 -10.11 9.48 -3.21
C ASP A 68 -8.79 8.90 -2.63
N VAL A 69 -7.77 8.71 -3.46
CA VAL A 69 -6.45 8.19 -3.04
C VAL A 69 -5.33 9.04 -3.62
N TYR A 70 -4.43 9.54 -2.76
CA TYR A 70 -3.22 10.22 -3.18
C TYR A 70 -2.01 9.29 -3.11
N VAL A 71 -1.51 8.86 -4.28
CA VAL A 71 -0.26 8.08 -4.38
C VAL A 71 0.91 9.04 -4.38
N ALA A 72 1.73 8.98 -3.34
CA ALA A 72 2.82 9.92 -3.13
C ALA A 72 4.10 9.25 -2.60
N THR A 73 5.21 9.94 -2.79
CA THR A 73 6.46 9.66 -2.10
C THR A 73 6.42 10.19 -0.66
N ARG A 74 7.29 9.65 0.20
CA ARG A 74 7.43 10.14 1.58
C ARG A 74 7.89 11.61 1.64
N ALA A 75 8.65 12.07 0.66
CA ALA A 75 9.08 13.46 0.56
C ALA A 75 7.91 14.40 0.29
N GLU A 76 7.04 14.05 -0.67
CA GLU A 76 5.83 14.84 -0.98
C GLU A 76 4.88 14.93 0.21
N ILE A 77 4.73 13.83 0.98
CA ILE A 77 3.94 13.83 2.21
C ILE A 77 4.55 14.78 3.24
N ALA A 78 5.87 14.71 3.47
CA ALA A 78 6.56 15.59 4.40
C ALA A 78 6.42 17.07 4.01
N ASP A 79 6.60 17.38 2.72
CA ASP A 79 6.43 18.73 2.18
C ASP A 79 5.00 19.25 2.36
N TYR A 80 3.99 18.39 2.19
CA TYR A 80 2.59 18.76 2.42
C TYR A 80 2.34 19.10 3.89
N VAL A 81 2.83 18.27 4.81
CA VAL A 81 2.68 18.51 6.26
C VAL A 81 3.36 19.82 6.68
N LEU A 82 4.59 20.07 6.22
CA LEU A 82 5.31 21.31 6.53
C LEU A 82 4.57 22.56 6.02
N LYS A 83 3.84 22.46 4.91
CA LYS A 83 3.07 23.59 4.35
C LYS A 83 1.72 23.82 5.01
N THR A 84 1.10 22.77 5.56
CA THR A 84 -0.30 22.82 6.01
C THR A 84 -0.46 22.77 7.53
N ALA A 85 0.51 22.20 8.24
CA ALA A 85 0.47 22.04 9.71
C ALA A 85 1.64 22.72 10.44
N GLY A 86 2.64 23.24 9.70
CA GLY A 86 3.74 24.05 10.24
C GLY A 86 3.39 25.54 10.24
#